data_AF-A0A0J8UB96-F1
#
_entry.id   AF-A0A0J8UB96-F1
#
_cell.length_a   1.000
_cell.length_b   1.000
_cell.length_c   1.000
_cell.angle_alpha   90.00
_cell.angle_beta   90.00
_cell.angle_gamma   90.00
#
_symmetry.space_group_name_H-M   'P 1'
#
loop_
_entity.id
_entity.type
_entity.pdbx_description
1 polymer ?
#
loop_
_entity_poly.entity_id
_entity_poly.type
_entity_poly.pdbx_seq_one_letter_code
_entity_poly.pdbx_strand_id
1 'polypeptide(L)'
;MPMTPDEIVATELPVNRRTSQVGTPQRHYMVIPGFSCSRGLFVLVAVVPGADSTYVFEANGRGDIVDFDPIAIVGGTTDHAAALKRLGLRVDPADSATGGAA
;
A
#
# COMPACT_ATOMS: atom_id res chain seq x y z
N MET A 1 -15.36 -18.74 -19.47
CA MET A 1 -15.44 -17.61 -18.52
C MET A 1 -14.05 -17.41 -17.95
N PRO A 2 -13.31 -16.32 -18.26
CA PRO A 2 -12.09 -16.05 -17.54
C PRO A 2 -12.48 -15.49 -16.18
N MET A 3 -12.15 -16.20 -15.08
CA MET A 3 -12.05 -15.54 -13.79
C MET A 3 -10.87 -14.57 -13.92
N THR A 4 -11.14 -13.28 -14.07
CA THR A 4 -10.16 -12.25 -13.75
C THR A 4 -9.75 -12.51 -12.30
N PRO A 5 -8.49 -12.88 -12.02
CA PRO A 5 -8.10 -13.19 -10.65
C PRO A 5 -8.25 -11.89 -9.87
N ASP A 6 -9.17 -11.87 -8.91
CA ASP A 6 -9.03 -11.15 -7.65
C ASP A 6 -8.18 -9.88 -7.78
N GLU A 7 -8.70 -8.85 -8.47
CA GLU A 7 -7.94 -7.62 -8.68
C GLU A 7 -7.90 -6.90 -7.33
N ILE A 8 -6.84 -7.19 -6.56
CA ILE A 8 -6.67 -6.63 -5.23
C ILE A 8 -6.36 -5.14 -5.39
N VAL A 9 -7.32 -4.29 -5.04
CA VAL A 9 -7.21 -2.83 -5.18
C VAL A 9 -6.69 -2.23 -3.88
N ALA A 10 -5.59 -1.51 -3.98
CA ALA A 10 -4.98 -0.72 -2.91
C ALA A 10 -5.35 0.77 -3.10
N THR A 11 -6.36 1.23 -2.36
CA THR A 11 -6.80 2.63 -2.35
C THR A 11 -6.02 3.43 -1.32
N GLU A 12 -5.36 4.52 -1.71
CA GLU A 12 -4.64 5.38 -0.75
C GLU A 12 -5.62 5.99 0.28
N LEU A 13 -5.20 6.11 1.54
CA LEU A 13 -5.91 6.84 2.58
C LEU A 13 -5.14 8.14 2.89
N PRO A 14 -5.41 9.25 2.16
CA PRO A 14 -4.64 10.48 2.29
C PRO A 14 -4.80 11.14 3.67
N VAL A 15 -5.92 10.91 4.36
CA VAL A 15 -6.15 11.34 5.76
C VAL A 15 -5.12 10.76 6.73
N ASN A 16 -4.55 9.60 6.38
CA ASN A 16 -3.54 8.90 7.15
C ASN A 16 -2.12 9.16 6.62
N ARG A 17 -1.93 10.10 5.69
CA ARG A 17 -0.60 10.47 5.21
C ARG A 17 0.15 11.16 6.36
N ARG A 18 1.17 10.49 6.88
CA ARG A 18 2.02 11.01 7.95
C ARG A 18 3.48 10.94 7.54
N THR A 19 4.26 11.92 7.95
CA THR A 19 5.71 11.77 8.04
C THR A 19 6.00 10.89 9.26
N SER A 20 6.66 9.77 9.06
CA SER A 20 7.11 8.92 10.16
C SER A 20 8.10 9.69 11.04
N GLN A 21 8.27 9.27 12.30
CA GLN A 21 9.24 9.89 13.23
C GLN A 21 10.70 9.82 12.74
N VAL A 22 10.98 8.94 11.77
CA VAL A 22 12.27 8.84 11.05
C VAL A 22 12.37 9.76 9.83
N GLY A 23 11.40 10.65 9.62
CA GLY A 23 11.42 11.68 8.57
C GLY A 23 11.00 11.19 7.18
N THR A 24 10.62 9.92 7.03
CA THR A 24 10.18 9.36 5.74
C THR A 24 8.68 9.53 5.52
N PRO A 25 8.24 9.78 4.28
CA PRO A 25 6.82 9.83 3.95
C PRO A 25 6.22 8.42 4.07
N GLN A 26 5.26 8.25 4.96
CA GLN A 26 4.50 7.02 5.12
C GLN A 26 3.13 7.20 4.46
N ARG A 27 2.80 6.28 3.55
CA ARG A 27 1.50 6.26 2.88
C ARG A 27 0.70 5.05 3.32
N HIS A 28 -0.58 5.26 3.57
CA HIS A 28 -1.48 4.20 3.97
C HIS A 28 -2.39 3.83 2.82
N TYR A 29 -2.62 2.54 2.65
CA TYR A 29 -3.49 2.00 1.62
C TYR A 29 -4.49 1.04 2.26
N MET A 30 -5.75 1.19 1.89
CA MET A 30 -6.79 0.21 2.14
C MET A 30 -6.82 -0.76 0.98
N VAL A 31 -6.73 -2.05 1.28
CA VAL A 31 -6.63 -3.12 0.30
C VAL A 31 -7.91 -3.96 0.34
N ILE A 32 -8.63 -4.04 -0.78
CA ILE A 32 -9.91 -4.76 -0.89
C ILE A 32 -9.81 -5.76 -2.06
N PRO A 33 -10.24 -7.04 -1.90
CA PRO A 33 -10.88 -7.64 -0.72
C PRO A 33 -9.93 -7.85 0.47
N GLY A 34 -8.63 -7.83 0.22
CA GLY A 34 -7.57 -7.92 1.23
C GLY A 34 -6.33 -8.55 0.62
N PHE A 35 -5.15 -8.11 1.05
CA PHE A 35 -3.89 -8.69 0.64
C PHE A 35 -3.64 -10.00 1.39
N SER A 36 -3.78 -11.13 0.69
CA SER A 36 -3.44 -12.44 1.25
C SER A 36 -1.95 -12.72 1.10
N CYS A 37 -1.28 -13.01 2.21
CA CYS A 37 0.12 -13.41 2.27
C CYS A 37 0.29 -14.62 3.19
N SER A 38 1.49 -15.20 3.23
CA SER A 38 1.81 -16.33 4.14
C SER A 38 1.55 -16.03 5.62
N ARG A 39 1.42 -14.75 5.99
CA ARG A 39 1.06 -14.29 7.34
C ARG A 39 -0.43 -14.21 7.62
N GLY A 40 -1.28 -14.09 6.60
CA GLY A 40 -2.72 -13.85 6.78
C GLY A 40 -3.32 -12.96 5.70
N LEU A 41 -4.51 -12.43 5.98
CA LEU A 41 -5.25 -11.51 5.12
C LEU A 41 -5.21 -10.11 5.72
N PHE A 42 -4.64 -9.14 5.01
CA PHE A 42 -4.49 -7.76 5.48
C PHE A 42 -5.28 -6.79 4.61
N VAL A 43 -6.19 -6.04 5.21
CA VAL A 43 -7.03 -5.03 4.53
C VAL A 43 -6.47 -3.62 4.64
N LEU A 44 -5.52 -3.37 5.54
CA LEU A 44 -4.95 -2.06 5.79
C LEU A 44 -3.44 -2.20 5.86
N VAL A 45 -2.74 -1.49 4.97
CA VAL A 45 -1.29 -1.58 4.85
C VAL A 45 -0.65 -0.21 4.84
N ALA A 46 0.48 -0.07 5.51
CA ALA A 46 1.35 1.09 5.45
C ALA A 46 2.51 0.78 4.51
N VAL A 47 2.77 1.66 3.56
CA VAL A 47 3.92 1.56 2.66
C VAL A 47 4.92 2.64 3.05
N VAL A 48 6.14 2.20 3.35
CA VAL A 48 7.25 3.06 3.76
C VAL A 48 8.43 2.82 2.82
N PRO A 49 8.88 3.86 2.08
CA PRO A 49 10.08 3.76 1.28
C PRO A 49 11.31 3.86 2.20
N GLY A 50 12.20 2.89 2.08
CA GLY A 50 13.53 2.95 2.66
C GLY A 50 14.55 3.55 1.69
N ALA A 51 15.84 3.26 1.91
CA ALA A 51 16.93 3.78 1.09
C ALA A 51 16.93 3.23 -0.36
N ASP A 52 16.70 1.92 -0.52
CA ASP A 52 16.70 1.23 -1.82
C ASP A 52 15.52 0.26 -2.00
N SER A 53 14.75 0.05 -0.93
CA SER A 53 13.67 -0.93 -0.86
C SER A 53 12.44 -0.29 -0.26
N THR A 54 11.27 -0.76 -0.69
CA THR A 54 9.99 -0.35 -0.13
C THR A 54 9.48 -1.45 0.79
N TYR A 55 9.09 -1.06 2.00
CA TYR A 55 8.57 -1.94 3.02
C TYR A 55 7.07 -1.74 3.15
N VAL A 56 6.33 -2.84 3.26
CA VAL A 56 4.89 -2.83 3.48
C VAL A 56 4.63 -3.43 4.86
N PHE A 57 3.91 -2.72 5.70
CA PHE A 57 3.56 -3.09 7.07
C PHE A 57 2.05 -3.18 7.23
N GLU A 58 1.60 -3.89 8.26
CA GLU A 58 0.19 -3.86 8.65
C GLU A 58 -0.13 -2.52 9.33
N ALA A 59 -1.27 -1.92 8.96
CA ALA A 59 -1.79 -0.71 9.56
C ALA A 59 -3.16 -0.94 10.19
N ASN A 60 -3.51 -0.16 11.21
CA ASN A 60 -4.88 -0.10 11.72
C ASN A 60 -5.72 0.96 10.96
N GLY A 61 -7.02 1.02 11.28
CA GLY A 61 -7.95 2.00 10.68
C GLY A 61 -7.61 3.47 10.97
N ARG A 62 -6.69 3.75 11.90
CA ARG A 62 -6.15 5.09 12.17
C ARG A 62 -4.91 5.42 11.33
N GLY A 63 -4.40 4.47 10.55
CA GLY A 63 -3.14 4.65 9.82
C GLY A 63 -1.93 4.65 10.75
N ASP A 64 -2.00 3.92 11.86
CA ASP A 64 -0.81 3.59 12.64
C ASP A 64 -0.37 2.18 12.30
N ILE A 65 0.95 1.97 12.19
CA ILE A 65 1.55 0.64 12.02
C ILE A 65 1.28 -0.16 13.28
N VAL A 66 0.59 -1.29 13.15
CA VAL A 66 0.33 -2.19 14.29
C VAL A 66 1.47 -3.16 14.51
N ASP A 67 2.19 -3.51 13.44
CA ASP A 67 3.31 -4.44 13.47
C ASP A 67 4.48 -3.90 12.63
N PHE A 68 5.64 -3.75 13.26
CA PHE A 68 6.86 -3.25 12.63
C PHE A 68 7.60 -4.31 11.82
N ASP A 69 7.06 -5.53 11.73
CA ASP A 69 7.57 -6.55 10.85
C ASP A 69 6.93 -6.43 9.44
N PRO A 70 7.73 -6.21 8.39
CA PRO A 70 7.21 -5.98 7.06
C PRO A 70 6.51 -7.24 6.52
N ILE A 71 5.23 -7.12 6.18
CA ILE A 71 4.45 -8.18 5.50
C ILE A 71 4.97 -8.44 4.08
N ALA A 72 5.55 -7.43 3.44
CA ALA A 72 6.21 -7.55 2.15
C ALA A 72 7.37 -6.55 2.02
N ILE A 73 8.43 -6.97 1.32
CA ILE A 73 9.60 -6.15 1.03
C ILE A 73 9.83 -6.17 -0.46
N VAL A 74 9.82 -5.00 -1.08
CA VAL A 74 10.07 -4.85 -2.52
C VAL A 74 11.40 -4.11 -2.72
N GLY A 75 12.42 -4.86 -3.11
CA GLY A 75 13.74 -4.31 -3.44
C GLY A 75 13.76 -3.57 -4.79
N GLY A 76 14.69 -2.62 -4.92
CA GLY A 76 14.97 -1.91 -6.17
C GLY A 76 13.86 -0.95 -6.59
N THR A 77 13.11 -0.41 -5.63
CA THR A 77 12.20 0.72 -5.82
C THR A 77 11.86 1.38 -4.49
N THR A 78 11.82 2.71 -4.50
CA THR A 78 11.29 3.57 -3.42
C THR A 78 9.94 4.18 -3.80
N ASP A 79 9.41 3.83 -4.98
CA ASP A 79 8.11 4.30 -5.44
C ASP A 79 7.01 3.38 -4.92
N HIS A 80 6.12 3.95 -4.11
CA HIS A 80 5.01 3.24 -3.46
C HIS A 80 4.12 2.52 -4.49
N ALA A 81 3.83 3.16 -5.63
CA ALA A 81 2.93 2.61 -6.63
C ALA A 81 3.60 1.47 -7.41
N ALA A 82 4.88 1.63 -7.77
CA ALA A 82 5.67 0.57 -8.39
C ALA A 82 5.85 -0.64 -7.46
N ALA A 83 6.05 -0.40 -6.16
CA ALA A 83 6.17 -1.47 -5.17
C ALA A 83 4.89 -2.30 -5.06
N LEU A 84 3.73 -1.63 -4.90
CA LEU A 84 2.43 -2.30 -4.85
C LEU A 84 2.12 -3.05 -6.16
N LYS A 85 2.40 -2.44 -7.33
CA LYS A 85 2.26 -3.13 -8.63
C LYS A 85 3.13 -4.38 -8.74
N ARG A 86 4.35 -4.36 -8.19
CA ARG A 86 5.23 -5.54 -8.12
C ARG A 86 4.68 -6.64 -7.23
N LEU A 87 3.88 -6.28 -6.22
CA LEU A 87 3.16 -7.24 -5.36
C LEU A 87 1.86 -7.75 -6.01
N GLY A 88 1.54 -7.31 -7.24
CA GLY A 88 0.30 -7.67 -7.94
C GLY A 88 -0.90 -6.83 -7.50
N LEU A 89 -0.70 -5.78 -6.71
CA LEU A 89 -1.75 -4.89 -6.23
C LEU A 89 -1.99 -3.76 -7.24
N ARG A 90 -3.26 -3.49 -7.54
CA ARG A 90 -3.62 -2.31 -8.32
C ARG A 90 -3.74 -1.11 -7.40
N VAL A 91 -2.88 -0.12 -7.62
CA VAL A 91 -2.95 1.13 -6.85
C VAL A 91 -4.02 2.03 -7.43
N ASP A 92 -5.04 2.30 -6.64
CA ASP A 92 -6.00 3.36 -6.90
C ASP A 92 -5.52 4.58 -6.09
N PRO A 93 -4.98 5.63 -6.74
CA PRO A 93 -4.71 6.85 -6.01
C PRO A 93 -6.07 7.37 -5.54
N ALA A 94 -6.18 7.71 -4.25
CA ALA A 94 -7.37 8.41 -3.74
C ALA A 94 -7.73 9.68 -4.53
N ASP A 95 -6.76 10.18 -5.31
CA ASP A 95 -6.84 11.31 -6.21
C ASP A 95 -7.42 10.97 -7.60
N SER A 96 -7.90 9.73 -7.85
CA SER A 96 -8.69 9.45 -9.07
C SER A 96 -10.10 10.04 -9.01
N ALA A 97 -10.44 10.81 -7.97
CA ALA A 97 -11.44 11.86 -8.04
C ALA A 97 -10.91 13.08 -8.83
N THR A 98 -10.74 12.90 -10.15
CA THR A 98 -11.00 13.85 -11.26
C THR A 98 -10.04 13.54 -12.41
N GLY A 99 -10.42 12.58 -13.25
CA GLY A 99 -10.07 12.68 -14.65
C GLY A 99 -10.99 13.69 -15.33
N GLY A 100 -10.40 14.66 -16.06
CA GLY A 100 -11.07 15.49 -17.07
C GLY A 100 -10.97 16.99 -16.75
N ALA A 101 -10.63 17.87 -17.68
CA ALA A 101 -10.37 17.76 -19.10
C ALA A 101 -9.76 19.09 -19.58
N ALA A 102 -9.07 19.04 -20.73
CA ALA A 102 -8.66 20.13 -21.62
C ALA A 102 -7.45 20.98 -21.21
#